data_AF-A0A816LLQ1-F1
#
_entry.id   AF-A0A816LLQ1-F1
#
_cell.length_a   1.000
_cell.length_b   1.000
_cell.length_c   1.000
_cell.angle_alpha   90.00
_cell.angle_beta   90.00
_cell.angle_gamma   90.00
#
_symmetry.space_group_name_H-M   'P 1'
#
loop_
_entity.id
_entity.type
_entity.pdbx_description
1 polymer ?
#
loop_
_entity_poly.entity_id
_entity_poly.type
_entity_poly.pdbx_seq_one_letter_code
_entity_poly.pdbx_strand_id
1 'polypeptide(L)'
;RKQKTNKILTEFACFNMAHLPISSIRVGKIDDVQELIKSKPNTVPERFIREANERGVLVSHKTHLHHHIPVVDLSKLSKPHTDDDFLFEILKLSQACEDWGFFQVINHGIEVGVVEDIEKVAKEFFEMPLEEKKKYPMEPGTVQGYGQAFIFSEDQKLDWCNMFALGVHPPSIRNPKLWPSKPARFSENLEGYSKEIRKLCKRLLKYIAISLDLKEERFEEMFGEAVQAVRMNYYPPCSRPDLVMGLSPHSDGSALTVLQQSKNSRVGLQILKDNTWVPVLPLPNALVINIGDTIEVLTNGKYKSVEHRAVTNRERERLTIVTFYAPNYEVKIEPMGELVDDETNPCKYRSYNHGDYSYHYVSNKLQGKKSLDFAKILN
;
A
#
# COMPACT_ATOMS: atom_id res chain seq x y z
N ARG A 1 -14.60 28.33 -29.53
CA ARG A 1 -13.34 27.57 -29.30
C ARG A 1 -12.97 27.34 -27.82
N LYS A 2 -13.88 27.58 -26.85
CA LYS A 2 -13.70 27.23 -25.41
C LYS A 2 -14.81 26.31 -24.86
N GLN A 3 -15.49 25.58 -25.74
CA GLN A 3 -16.59 24.65 -25.38
C GLN A 3 -16.47 23.27 -26.03
N LYS A 4 -15.33 22.97 -26.67
CA LYS A 4 -15.00 21.62 -27.18
C LYS A 4 -13.94 20.88 -26.37
N THR A 5 -13.39 21.50 -25.31
CA THR A 5 -12.33 20.93 -24.46
C THR A 5 -12.87 20.23 -23.21
N ASN A 6 -14.14 20.43 -22.85
CA ASN A 6 -14.76 19.80 -21.66
C ASN A 6 -15.41 18.43 -21.93
N LYS A 7 -15.30 17.90 -23.15
CA LYS A 7 -15.82 16.56 -23.49
C LYS A 7 -14.72 15.49 -23.55
N ILE A 8 -13.45 15.88 -23.43
CA ILE A 8 -12.28 15.00 -23.46
C ILE A 8 -11.79 14.65 -22.03
N LEU A 9 -12.17 15.44 -21.02
CA LEU A 9 -11.71 15.27 -19.63
C LEU A 9 -12.51 14.22 -18.83
N THR A 10 -13.69 13.83 -19.28
CA THR A 10 -14.45 12.71 -18.68
C THR A 10 -14.12 11.37 -19.33
N GLU A 11 -13.37 11.43 -20.43
CA GLU A 11 -13.13 10.31 -21.31
C GLU A 11 -11.68 9.83 -21.20
N PHE A 12 -10.70 10.67 -20.82
CA PHE A 12 -9.34 10.19 -20.50
C PHE A 12 -9.18 9.51 -19.13
N ALA A 13 -10.10 9.72 -18.19
CA ALA A 13 -10.17 8.91 -16.96
C ALA A 13 -10.84 7.54 -17.21
N CYS A 14 -11.27 7.26 -18.45
CA CYS A 14 -12.00 6.06 -18.85
C CYS A 14 -11.76 5.59 -20.32
N PHE A 15 -10.74 6.04 -21.06
CA PHE A 15 -10.65 5.72 -22.50
C PHE A 15 -9.85 4.44 -22.78
N ASN A 16 -10.60 3.41 -23.20
CA ASN A 16 -10.26 2.42 -24.22
C ASN A 16 -8.76 2.12 -24.39
N MET A 17 -8.19 1.35 -23.47
CA MET A 17 -7.45 0.18 -23.95
C MET A 17 -8.50 -0.85 -24.33
N ALA A 18 -8.37 -1.43 -25.52
CA ALA A 18 -9.35 -2.33 -26.13
C ALA A 18 -10.13 -3.14 -25.09
N HIS A 19 -11.45 -3.20 -25.27
CA HIS A 19 -12.24 -4.32 -24.78
C HIS A 19 -11.65 -5.63 -25.36
N LEU A 20 -10.53 -6.10 -24.81
CA LEU A 20 -10.39 -7.51 -24.59
C LEU A 20 -11.54 -7.83 -23.65
N PRO A 21 -12.45 -8.72 -24.03
CA PRO A 21 -13.56 -9.02 -23.17
C PRO A 21 -12.96 -9.56 -21.86
N ILE A 22 -13.29 -8.90 -20.75
CA ILE A 22 -13.01 -9.36 -19.38
C ILE A 22 -13.65 -10.75 -19.12
N SER A 23 -14.28 -11.37 -20.12
CA SER A 23 -15.02 -12.63 -20.10
C SER A 23 -14.16 -13.91 -20.13
N SER A 24 -12.92 -13.94 -19.62
CA SER A 24 -12.17 -15.21 -19.58
C SER A 24 -11.33 -15.49 -18.35
N ILE A 25 -11.15 -14.55 -17.41
CA ILE A 25 -10.42 -14.86 -16.17
C ILE A 25 -11.35 -15.66 -15.25
N ARG A 26 -11.16 -16.99 -15.26
CA ARG A 26 -11.83 -17.87 -14.32
C ARG A 26 -11.11 -17.79 -12.97
N VAL A 27 -11.65 -16.95 -12.07
CA VAL A 27 -11.12 -16.77 -10.70
C VAL A 27 -11.64 -17.81 -9.71
N GLY A 28 -12.56 -18.68 -10.13
CA GLY A 28 -13.19 -19.68 -9.28
C GLY A 28 -14.02 -19.06 -8.15
N LYS A 29 -14.42 -19.89 -7.17
CA LYS A 29 -15.16 -19.43 -6.00
C LYS A 29 -14.24 -18.70 -5.03
N ILE A 30 -14.54 -17.44 -4.74
CA ILE A 30 -13.83 -16.64 -3.72
C ILE A 30 -14.74 -16.56 -2.49
N ASP A 31 -14.33 -17.20 -1.40
CA ASP A 31 -15.06 -17.16 -0.14
C ASP A 31 -14.82 -15.83 0.59
N ASP A 32 -15.88 -15.25 1.15
CA ASP A 32 -15.76 -14.15 2.09
C ASP A 32 -15.25 -14.70 3.43
N VAL A 33 -14.08 -14.23 3.88
CA VAL A 33 -13.40 -14.81 5.04
C VAL A 33 -14.16 -14.56 6.34
N GLN A 34 -14.76 -13.39 6.52
CA GLN A 34 -15.62 -13.10 7.68
C GLN A 34 -16.83 -14.07 7.75
N GLU A 35 -17.48 -14.34 6.61
CA GLU A 35 -18.64 -15.24 6.56
C GLU A 35 -18.25 -16.71 6.67
N LEU A 36 -17.08 -17.08 6.15
CA LEU A 36 -16.50 -18.40 6.31
C LEU A 36 -16.29 -18.73 7.79
N ILE A 37 -15.81 -17.79 8.61
CA ILE A 37 -15.60 -18.02 10.04
C ILE A 37 -16.91 -18.12 10.81
N LYS A 38 -17.93 -17.32 10.45
CA LYS A 38 -19.27 -17.42 11.06
C LYS A 38 -19.89 -18.80 10.83
N SER A 39 -19.71 -19.36 9.64
CA SER A 39 -20.32 -20.64 9.25
C SER A 39 -19.46 -21.87 9.58
N LYS A 40 -18.12 -21.74 9.54
CA LYS A 40 -17.14 -22.84 9.70
C LYS A 40 -15.91 -22.38 10.50
N PRO A 41 -16.05 -22.05 11.80
CA PRO A 41 -14.99 -21.40 12.59
C PRO A 41 -13.70 -22.21 12.73
N ASN A 42 -13.78 -23.54 12.64
CA ASN A 42 -12.65 -24.46 12.86
C ASN A 42 -12.09 -25.04 11.55
N THR A 43 -12.46 -24.49 10.39
CA THR A 43 -12.06 -25.05 9.10
C THR A 43 -11.39 -23.99 8.23
N VAL A 44 -10.25 -24.35 7.65
CA VAL A 44 -9.56 -23.58 6.61
C VAL A 44 -9.75 -24.31 5.29
N PRO A 45 -10.45 -23.74 4.29
CA PRO A 45 -10.58 -24.35 2.97
C PRO A 45 -9.22 -24.47 2.27
N GLU A 46 -9.06 -25.50 1.44
CA GLU A 46 -7.80 -25.82 0.74
C GLU A 46 -7.21 -24.64 -0.05
N ARG A 47 -8.09 -23.80 -0.61
CA ARG A 47 -7.72 -22.61 -1.37
C ARG A 47 -7.00 -21.55 -0.53
N PHE A 48 -7.09 -21.57 0.81
CA PHE A 48 -6.35 -20.67 1.69
C PHE A 48 -5.08 -21.32 2.27
N ILE A 49 -4.96 -22.64 2.18
CA ILE A 49 -3.82 -23.38 2.73
C ILE A 49 -2.61 -23.14 1.83
N ARG A 50 -1.56 -22.53 2.39
CA ARG A 50 -0.30 -22.24 1.73
C ARG A 50 0.52 -23.49 1.48
N GLU A 51 1.37 -23.44 0.47
CA GLU A 51 2.35 -24.49 0.24
C GLU A 51 3.38 -24.55 1.38
N ALA A 52 4.01 -25.70 1.61
CA ALA A 52 4.86 -25.91 2.78
C ALA A 52 6.02 -24.91 2.90
N ASN A 53 6.56 -24.44 1.77
CA ASN A 53 7.63 -23.43 1.69
C ASN A 53 7.13 -21.99 1.87
N GLU A 54 5.82 -21.74 1.76
CA GLU A 54 5.19 -20.43 1.93
C GLU A 54 4.59 -20.25 3.34
N ARG A 55 4.37 -21.34 4.06
CA ARG A 55 3.91 -21.32 5.45
C ARG A 55 4.97 -20.63 6.31
N GLY A 56 4.56 -19.55 6.97
CA GLY A 56 5.45 -18.86 7.90
C GLY A 56 5.79 -19.76 9.08
N VAL A 57 7.07 -19.85 9.43
CA VAL A 57 7.45 -20.27 10.79
C VAL A 57 6.80 -19.25 11.72
N LEU A 58 6.02 -19.71 12.71
CA LEU A 58 5.48 -18.84 13.75
C LEU A 58 6.66 -18.13 14.41
N VAL A 59 6.88 -16.86 14.06
CA VAL A 59 8.04 -16.11 14.53
C VAL A 59 7.86 -15.90 16.02
N SER A 60 8.71 -16.55 16.82
CA SER A 60 8.77 -16.33 18.27
C SER A 60 9.10 -14.87 18.53
N HIS A 61 8.23 -14.17 19.27
CA HIS A 61 8.46 -12.77 19.68
C HIS A 61 9.76 -12.57 20.48
N LYS A 62 10.39 -13.65 20.97
CA LYS A 62 11.58 -13.58 21.83
C LYS A 62 12.92 -13.43 21.09
N THR A 63 12.98 -13.65 19.77
CA THR A 63 14.26 -13.71 19.02
C THR A 63 14.65 -12.43 18.27
N HIS A 64 13.83 -11.37 18.28
CA HIS A 64 14.03 -10.20 17.41
C HIS A 64 14.23 -8.85 18.13
N LEU A 65 14.71 -8.85 19.38
CA LEU A 65 14.94 -7.64 20.18
C LEU A 65 15.89 -6.60 19.52
N HIS A 66 16.59 -6.95 18.44
CA HIS A 66 17.57 -6.09 17.77
C HIS A 66 17.19 -5.63 16.36
N HIS A 67 16.01 -6.02 15.83
CA HIS A 67 15.62 -5.72 14.45
C HIS A 67 14.27 -5.00 14.42
N HIS A 68 14.25 -3.73 14.84
CA HIS A 68 13.09 -2.86 14.71
C HIS A 68 13.30 -1.89 13.55
N ILE A 69 12.23 -1.63 12.79
CA ILE A 69 12.29 -0.57 11.79
C ILE A 69 12.56 0.78 12.46
N PRO A 70 13.30 1.69 11.80
CA PRO A 70 13.55 3.03 12.32
C PRO A 70 12.26 3.80 12.63
N VAL A 71 12.34 4.70 13.61
CA VAL A 71 11.22 5.57 14.02
C VAL A 71 11.61 7.01 13.72
N VAL A 72 11.00 7.66 12.74
CA VAL A 72 11.28 9.04 12.33
C VAL A 72 10.35 10.02 13.08
N ASP A 73 10.91 11.03 13.73
CA ASP A 73 10.18 12.11 14.37
C ASP A 73 9.98 13.29 13.42
N LEU A 74 8.78 13.43 12.87
CA LEU A 74 8.51 14.47 11.86
C LEU A 74 8.55 15.90 12.42
N SER A 75 8.44 16.06 13.74
CA SER A 75 8.55 17.38 14.37
C SER A 75 9.98 17.93 14.29
N LYS A 76 11.00 17.05 14.35
CA LYS A 76 12.40 17.41 14.20
C LYS A 76 12.75 17.82 12.77
N LEU A 77 12.15 17.16 11.78
CA LEU A 77 12.32 17.52 10.37
C LEU A 77 11.68 18.89 10.02
N SER A 78 10.83 19.43 10.90
CA SER A 78 10.20 20.74 10.68
C SER A 78 11.04 21.91 11.23
N LYS A 79 12.21 21.64 11.83
CA LYS A 79 13.17 22.65 12.30
C LYS A 79 14.00 23.23 11.15
N PRO A 80 14.72 24.37 11.36
CA PRO A 80 15.62 24.92 10.34
C PRO A 80 16.68 23.91 9.88
N HIS A 81 17.11 23.98 8.62
CA HIS A 81 18.07 23.01 8.06
C HIS A 81 19.45 23.03 8.72
N THR A 82 19.78 24.10 9.44
CA THR A 82 21.02 24.25 10.22
C THR A 82 20.91 23.72 11.65
N ASP A 83 19.73 23.23 12.07
CA ASP A 83 19.50 22.71 13.41
C ASP A 83 20.00 21.26 13.52
N ASP A 84 20.68 20.93 14.62
CA ASP A 84 21.26 19.60 14.82
C ASP A 84 20.21 18.48 14.85
N ASP A 85 19.00 18.73 15.39
CA ASP A 85 17.93 17.73 15.37
C ASP A 85 17.43 17.48 13.93
N PHE A 86 17.38 18.52 13.09
CA PHE A 86 17.03 18.36 11.68
C PHE A 86 18.08 17.49 10.97
N LEU A 87 19.37 17.83 11.13
CA LEU A 87 20.48 17.13 10.50
C LEU A 87 20.56 15.67 10.96
N PHE A 88 20.32 15.40 12.24
CA PHE A 88 20.28 14.02 12.73
C PHE A 88 19.07 13.25 12.17
N GLU A 89 17.89 13.86 12.18
CA GLU A 89 16.67 13.15 11.75
C GLU A 89 16.62 12.95 10.23
N ILE A 90 17.21 13.83 9.42
CA ILE A 90 17.31 13.67 7.96
C ILE A 90 18.25 12.52 7.58
N LEU A 91 19.37 12.37 8.30
CA LEU A 91 20.29 11.24 8.11
C LEU A 91 19.61 9.92 8.46
N LYS A 92 18.86 9.90 9.57
CA LYS A 92 18.09 8.74 10.00
C LYS A 92 16.97 8.38 9.03
N LEU A 93 16.30 9.37 8.43
CA LEU A 93 15.35 9.14 7.34
C LEU A 93 16.04 8.51 6.14
N SER A 94 17.20 9.03 5.72
CA SER A 94 17.98 8.47 4.61
C SER A 94 18.32 7.00 4.86
N GLN A 95 18.86 6.68 6.04
CA GLN A 95 19.22 5.31 6.42
C GLN A 95 18.00 4.40 6.46
N ALA A 96 16.84 4.89 6.92
CA ALA A 96 15.61 4.12 6.93
C ALA A 96 15.14 3.78 5.50
N CYS A 97 15.20 4.72 4.58
CA CYS A 97 14.84 4.51 3.17
C CYS A 97 15.81 3.55 2.46
N GLU A 98 17.11 3.66 2.74
CA GLU A 98 18.17 2.87 2.10
C GLU A 98 18.30 1.45 2.65
N ASP A 99 18.25 1.27 3.97
CA ASP A 99 18.45 -0.05 4.57
C ASP A 99 17.17 -0.85 4.71
N TRP A 100 16.09 -0.18 5.10
CA TRP A 100 14.86 -0.84 5.53
C TRP A 100 13.74 -0.70 4.52
N GLY A 101 13.70 0.40 3.77
CA GLY A 101 12.55 0.76 2.95
C GLY A 101 11.27 1.01 3.75
N PHE A 102 11.36 0.96 5.08
CA PHE A 102 10.26 0.99 6.04
C PHE A 102 10.68 1.81 7.27
N PHE A 103 9.76 2.61 7.80
CA PHE A 103 9.93 3.32 9.06
C PHE A 103 8.58 3.64 9.70
N GLN A 104 8.56 3.85 11.01
CA GLN A 104 7.40 4.45 11.68
C GLN A 104 7.58 5.95 11.77
N VAL A 105 6.52 6.72 11.58
CA VAL A 105 6.54 8.17 11.82
C VAL A 105 5.74 8.49 13.06
N ILE A 106 6.34 9.25 13.96
CA ILE A 106 5.68 9.85 15.13
C ILE A 106 5.64 11.36 14.98
N ASN A 107 4.81 12.03 15.79
CA ASN A 107 4.64 13.48 15.75
C ASN A 107 4.35 14.01 14.33
N HIS A 108 3.61 13.23 13.53
CA HIS A 108 3.33 13.56 12.13
C HIS A 108 2.41 14.78 11.96
N GLY A 109 1.74 15.22 13.02
CA GLY A 109 0.88 16.41 13.04
C GLY A 109 -0.53 16.16 12.49
N ILE A 110 -0.93 14.90 12.29
CA ILE A 110 -2.32 14.55 11.99
C ILE A 110 -3.06 14.42 13.31
N GLU A 111 -4.20 15.08 13.42
CA GLU A 111 -5.05 15.02 14.60
C GLU A 111 -5.49 13.57 14.86
N VAL A 112 -5.40 13.14 16.11
CA VAL A 112 -5.75 11.77 16.53
C VAL A 112 -7.21 11.44 16.17
N GLY A 113 -8.13 12.39 16.30
CA GLY A 113 -9.54 12.22 15.94
C GLY A 113 -9.74 11.85 14.47
N VAL A 114 -8.94 12.40 13.54
CA VAL A 114 -9.04 12.05 12.11
C VAL A 114 -8.68 10.58 11.86
N VAL A 115 -7.65 10.09 12.56
CA VAL A 115 -7.17 8.70 12.48
C VAL A 115 -8.19 7.74 13.13
N GLU A 116 -8.76 8.13 14.27
CA GLU A 116 -9.80 7.35 14.97
C GLU A 116 -11.12 7.30 14.19
N ASP A 117 -11.54 8.41 13.60
CA ASP A 117 -12.82 8.51 12.89
C ASP A 117 -12.85 7.65 11.63
N ILE A 118 -11.74 7.58 10.87
CA ILE A 118 -11.63 6.68 9.72
C ILE A 118 -11.59 5.21 10.15
N GLU A 119 -10.92 4.89 11.25
CA GLU A 119 -10.88 3.54 11.81
C GLU A 119 -12.27 3.08 12.23
N LYS A 120 -13.02 3.96 12.88
CA LYS A 120 -14.39 3.69 13.31
C LYS A 120 -15.30 3.36 12.14
N VAL A 121 -15.35 4.21 11.10
CA VAL A 121 -16.22 3.96 9.94
C VAL A 121 -15.74 2.76 9.10
N ALA A 122 -14.44 2.49 9.06
CA ALA A 122 -13.91 1.27 8.44
C ALA A 122 -14.41 0.02 9.18
N LYS A 123 -14.31 0.02 10.52
CA LYS A 123 -14.81 -1.08 11.36
C LYS A 123 -16.31 -1.29 11.19
N GLU A 124 -17.10 -0.22 11.30
CA GLU A 124 -18.54 -0.26 11.11
C GLU A 124 -18.91 -0.81 9.71
N PHE A 125 -18.17 -0.44 8.66
CA PHE A 125 -18.37 -0.98 7.32
C PHE A 125 -18.19 -2.50 7.28
N PHE A 126 -17.10 -3.05 7.85
CA PHE A 126 -16.84 -4.49 7.86
C PHE A 126 -17.80 -5.29 8.75
N GLU A 127 -18.40 -4.65 9.76
CA GLU A 127 -19.42 -5.22 10.64
C GLU A 127 -20.82 -5.26 10.01
N MET A 128 -21.06 -4.53 8.91
CA MET A 128 -22.33 -4.59 8.19
C MET A 128 -22.62 -6.00 7.64
N PRO A 129 -23.92 -6.33 7.42
CA PRO A 129 -24.31 -7.56 6.73
C PRO A 129 -23.62 -7.70 5.37
N LEU A 130 -23.31 -8.94 4.98
CA LEU A 130 -22.66 -9.23 3.70
C LEU A 130 -23.38 -8.60 2.50
N GLU A 131 -24.72 -8.64 2.50
CA GLU A 131 -25.53 -8.07 1.42
C GLU A 131 -25.41 -6.55 1.31
N GLU A 132 -25.09 -5.83 2.39
CA GLU A 132 -24.79 -4.40 2.33
C GLU A 132 -23.38 -4.16 1.76
N LYS A 133 -22.39 -4.95 2.18
CA LYS A 133 -21.00 -4.83 1.68
C LYS A 133 -20.89 -5.19 0.19
N LYS A 134 -21.64 -6.21 -0.26
CA LYS A 134 -21.68 -6.67 -1.66
C LYS A 134 -22.31 -5.68 -2.64
N LYS A 135 -22.93 -4.58 -2.18
CA LYS A 135 -23.39 -3.49 -3.05
C LYS A 135 -22.23 -2.75 -3.74
N TYR A 136 -21.01 -2.93 -3.24
CA TYR A 136 -19.81 -2.26 -3.73
C TYR A 136 -18.80 -3.32 -4.22
N PRO A 137 -19.13 -4.18 -5.19
CA PRO A 137 -18.28 -5.32 -5.53
C PRO A 137 -16.92 -4.89 -6.10
N MET A 138 -15.88 -5.64 -5.74
CA MET A 138 -14.61 -5.61 -6.46
C MET A 138 -14.72 -6.52 -7.69
N GLU A 139 -14.77 -5.90 -8.87
CA GLU A 139 -14.88 -6.63 -10.12
C GLU A 139 -13.53 -7.25 -10.52
N PRO A 140 -13.52 -8.45 -11.15
CA PRO A 140 -12.29 -9.07 -11.65
C PRO A 140 -11.48 -8.13 -12.55
N GLY A 141 -10.16 -8.10 -12.34
CA GLY A 141 -9.25 -7.19 -13.06
C GLY A 141 -9.23 -5.75 -12.55
N THR A 142 -9.98 -5.44 -11.49
CA THR A 142 -9.91 -4.16 -10.78
C THR A 142 -9.48 -4.37 -9.33
N VAL A 143 -9.04 -3.28 -8.67
CA VAL A 143 -8.66 -3.29 -7.25
C VAL A 143 -9.52 -2.36 -6.40
N GLN A 144 -10.63 -1.84 -6.94
CA GLN A 144 -11.58 -1.00 -6.22
C GLN A 144 -12.85 -1.78 -5.87
N GLY A 145 -13.47 -1.48 -4.74
CA GLY A 145 -14.64 -2.17 -4.22
C GLY A 145 -14.31 -3.14 -3.07
N TYR A 146 -15.29 -3.93 -2.69
CA TYR A 146 -15.30 -4.91 -1.62
C TYR A 146 -15.08 -6.31 -2.20
N GLY A 147 -14.08 -7.02 -1.70
CA GLY A 147 -13.76 -8.36 -2.14
C GLY A 147 -12.32 -8.74 -1.82
N GLN A 148 -11.74 -9.55 -2.70
CA GLN A 148 -10.31 -9.89 -2.67
C GLN A 148 -9.68 -9.46 -3.99
N ALA A 149 -8.55 -8.77 -3.91
CA ALA A 149 -7.78 -8.33 -5.06
C ALA A 149 -6.74 -9.38 -5.49
N PHE A 150 -6.19 -9.22 -6.69
CA PHE A 150 -5.03 -9.97 -7.21
C PHE A 150 -5.25 -11.48 -7.43
N ILE A 151 -6.48 -11.90 -7.78
CA ILE A 151 -6.82 -13.30 -8.07
C ILE A 151 -7.00 -13.49 -9.58
N PHE A 152 -6.24 -14.42 -10.17
CA PHE A 152 -6.18 -14.58 -11.63
C PHE A 152 -6.39 -16.02 -12.14
N SER A 153 -6.63 -16.99 -11.26
CA SER A 153 -6.86 -18.40 -11.65
C SER A 153 -7.65 -19.18 -10.60
N GLU A 154 -8.26 -20.31 -11.00
CA GLU A 154 -9.07 -21.18 -10.12
C GLU A 154 -8.24 -21.95 -9.08
N ASP A 155 -6.97 -22.21 -9.37
CA ASP A 155 -6.03 -22.97 -8.53
C ASP A 155 -5.17 -22.08 -7.62
N GLN A 156 -5.15 -20.76 -7.84
CA GLN A 156 -4.42 -19.83 -7.00
C GLN A 156 -4.87 -19.89 -5.52
N LYS A 157 -3.87 -19.88 -4.62
CA LYS A 157 -4.09 -19.72 -3.18
C LYS A 157 -4.58 -18.31 -2.84
N LEU A 158 -5.58 -18.23 -1.98
CA LEU A 158 -6.25 -17.01 -1.54
C LEU A 158 -5.68 -16.48 -0.22
N ASP A 159 -5.83 -15.18 -0.02
CA ASP A 159 -5.43 -14.47 1.18
C ASP A 159 -6.55 -14.49 2.22
N TRP A 160 -6.21 -14.67 3.50
CA TRP A 160 -7.12 -14.68 4.65
C TRP A 160 -7.49 -13.24 5.05
N CYS A 161 -8.10 -12.51 4.13
CA CYS A 161 -8.43 -11.10 4.25
C CYS A 161 -9.67 -10.75 3.43
N ASN A 162 -10.48 -9.84 3.95
CA ASN A 162 -11.47 -9.09 3.17
C ASN A 162 -10.94 -7.68 2.93
N MET A 163 -11.07 -7.16 1.72
CA MET A 163 -10.58 -5.83 1.34
C MET A 163 -11.74 -4.92 0.95
N PHE A 164 -11.60 -3.63 1.24
CA PHE A 164 -12.41 -2.58 0.65
C PHE A 164 -11.49 -1.44 0.18
N ALA A 165 -11.50 -1.14 -1.11
CA ALA A 165 -10.56 -0.19 -1.70
C ALA A 165 -11.24 0.84 -2.59
N LEU A 166 -10.77 2.08 -2.55
CA LEU A 166 -11.32 3.20 -3.29
C LEU A 166 -10.21 4.08 -3.86
N GLY A 167 -10.35 4.49 -5.11
CA GLY A 167 -9.66 5.66 -5.64
C GLY A 167 -10.20 6.92 -5.00
N VAL A 168 -9.34 7.79 -4.45
CA VAL A 168 -9.75 8.97 -3.68
C VAL A 168 -9.34 10.29 -4.33
N HIS A 169 -8.14 10.37 -4.89
CA HIS A 169 -7.63 11.57 -5.53
C HIS A 169 -6.76 11.22 -6.74
N PRO A 170 -6.80 11.98 -7.84
CA PRO A 170 -7.74 13.07 -8.13
C PRO A 170 -9.22 12.63 -8.20
N PRO A 171 -10.19 13.55 -8.17
CA PRO A 171 -11.60 13.18 -8.26
C PRO A 171 -11.95 12.35 -9.50
N SER A 172 -11.19 12.49 -10.59
CA SER A 172 -11.35 11.75 -11.84
C SER A 172 -11.16 10.23 -11.70
N ILE A 173 -10.41 9.75 -10.71
CA ILE A 173 -10.20 8.31 -10.50
C ILE A 173 -11.27 7.66 -9.60
N ARG A 174 -12.17 8.47 -9.04
CA ARG A 174 -13.25 7.97 -8.18
C ARG A 174 -14.29 7.26 -9.04
N ASN A 175 -14.74 6.09 -8.58
CA ASN A 175 -15.95 5.47 -9.09
C ASN A 175 -17.11 5.70 -8.10
N PRO A 176 -18.03 6.66 -8.34
CA PRO A 176 -19.07 7.02 -7.38
C PRO A 176 -19.98 5.85 -6.97
N LYS A 177 -20.11 4.81 -7.81
CA LYS A 177 -20.93 3.63 -7.50
C LYS A 177 -20.34 2.79 -6.36
N LEU A 178 -19.04 2.89 -6.12
CA LEU A 178 -18.33 2.15 -5.07
C LEU A 178 -18.27 2.92 -3.74
N TRP A 179 -18.64 4.20 -3.72
CA TRP A 179 -18.57 5.02 -2.52
C TRP A 179 -19.81 4.78 -1.64
N PRO A 180 -19.64 4.28 -0.41
CA PRO A 180 -20.77 3.83 0.37
C PRO A 180 -21.45 4.99 1.11
N SER A 181 -22.77 4.93 1.20
CA SER A 181 -23.57 5.85 2.04
C SER A 181 -23.73 5.36 3.48
N LYS A 182 -23.29 4.11 3.75
CA LYS A 182 -23.27 3.48 5.06
C LYS A 182 -21.87 2.90 5.33
N PRO A 183 -21.31 3.06 6.54
CA PRO A 183 -21.86 3.79 7.67
C PRO A 183 -22.00 5.30 7.40
N ALA A 184 -22.78 5.98 8.24
CA ALA A 184 -22.96 7.42 8.11
C ALA A 184 -21.59 8.13 8.17
N ARG A 185 -21.43 9.19 7.37
CA ARG A 185 -20.19 9.98 7.29
C ARG A 185 -18.95 9.22 6.78
N PHE A 186 -19.10 8.02 6.20
CA PHE A 186 -17.98 7.27 5.63
C PHE A 186 -17.17 8.13 4.64
N SER A 187 -17.85 8.72 3.65
CA SER A 187 -17.20 9.56 2.62
C SER A 187 -16.51 10.78 3.23
N GLU A 188 -17.15 11.47 4.17
CA GLU A 188 -16.61 12.66 4.84
C GLU A 188 -15.32 12.32 5.60
N ASN A 189 -15.34 11.24 6.40
CA ASN A 189 -14.18 10.80 7.18
C ASN A 189 -13.05 10.31 6.26
N LEU A 190 -13.37 9.57 5.19
CA LEU A 190 -12.38 9.14 4.21
C LEU A 190 -11.72 10.33 3.51
N GLU A 191 -12.49 11.34 3.13
CA GLU A 191 -11.97 12.55 2.48
C GLU A 191 -11.09 13.37 3.43
N GLY A 192 -11.53 13.57 4.68
CA GLY A 192 -10.77 14.24 5.72
C GLY A 192 -9.43 13.55 6.00
N TYR A 193 -9.47 12.23 6.25
CA TYR A 193 -8.28 11.41 6.42
C TYR A 193 -7.34 11.48 5.21
N SER A 194 -7.88 11.27 4.00
CA SER A 194 -7.06 11.25 2.77
C SER A 194 -6.38 12.59 2.51
N LYS A 195 -7.03 13.71 2.85
CA LYS A 195 -6.44 15.05 2.75
C LYS A 195 -5.23 15.20 3.68
N GLU A 196 -5.34 14.78 4.94
CA GLU A 196 -4.22 14.88 5.89
C GLU A 196 -3.08 13.92 5.54
N ILE A 197 -3.39 12.70 5.11
CA ILE A 197 -2.36 11.75 4.65
C ILE A 197 -1.66 12.25 3.39
N ARG A 198 -2.37 12.89 2.45
CA ARG A 198 -1.74 13.49 1.27
C ARG A 198 -0.76 14.60 1.64
N LYS A 199 -1.10 15.45 2.62
CA LYS A 199 -0.15 16.47 3.14
C LYS A 199 1.07 15.82 3.78
N LEU A 200 0.87 14.73 4.54
CA LEU A 200 1.96 13.95 5.12
C LEU A 200 2.88 13.38 4.03
N CYS A 201 2.34 12.74 3.00
CA CYS A 201 3.13 12.20 1.89
C CYS A 201 3.96 13.28 1.18
N LYS A 202 3.38 14.46 0.93
CA LYS A 202 4.11 15.60 0.34
C LYS A 202 5.28 16.05 1.23
N ARG A 203 5.06 16.18 2.54
CA ARG A 203 6.14 16.53 3.50
C ARG A 203 7.22 15.44 3.54
N LEU A 204 6.85 14.17 3.56
CA LEU A 204 7.81 13.07 3.55
C LEU A 204 8.63 13.05 2.26
N LEU A 205 7.99 13.22 1.09
CA LEU A 205 8.70 13.31 -0.19
C LEU A 205 9.65 14.51 -0.23
N LYS A 206 9.26 15.65 0.34
CA LYS A 206 10.15 16.81 0.51
C LYS A 206 11.44 16.42 1.25
N TYR A 207 11.32 15.77 2.40
CA TYR A 207 12.49 15.35 3.19
C TYR A 207 13.28 14.22 2.53
N ILE A 208 12.62 13.29 1.84
CA ILE A 208 13.27 12.24 1.04
C ILE A 208 14.10 12.86 -0.10
N ALA A 209 13.62 13.95 -0.72
CA ALA A 209 14.40 14.67 -1.72
C ALA A 209 15.64 15.33 -1.10
N ILE A 210 15.47 16.01 0.03
CA ILE A 210 16.58 16.64 0.75
C ILE A 210 17.63 15.59 1.18
N SER A 211 17.20 14.41 1.67
CA SER A 211 18.13 13.35 2.07
C SER A 211 18.89 12.71 0.89
N LEU A 212 18.43 12.95 -0.35
CA LEU A 212 19.09 12.57 -1.59
C LEU A 212 19.94 13.70 -2.18
N ASP A 213 20.09 14.83 -1.49
CA ASP A 213 20.73 16.05 -1.99
C ASP A 213 20.05 16.62 -3.25
N LEU A 214 18.73 16.48 -3.32
CA LEU A 214 17.89 17.02 -4.39
C LEU A 214 17.11 18.23 -3.89
N LYS A 215 16.60 19.03 -4.83
CA LYS A 215 15.66 20.12 -4.53
C LYS A 215 14.44 19.58 -3.78
N GLU A 216 13.98 20.33 -2.78
CA GLU A 216 12.93 19.88 -1.87
C GLU A 216 11.58 19.64 -2.59
N GLU A 217 11.33 20.33 -3.71
CA GLU A 217 10.13 20.20 -4.53
C GLU A 217 10.24 19.11 -5.61
N ARG A 218 11.39 18.43 -5.75
CA ARG A 218 11.71 17.55 -6.90
C ARG A 218 10.61 16.52 -7.18
N PHE A 219 10.12 15.82 -6.15
CA PHE A 219 9.06 14.82 -6.34
C PHE A 219 7.69 15.47 -6.55
N GLU A 220 7.41 16.61 -5.93
CA GLU A 220 6.12 17.30 -6.10
C GLU A 220 5.96 17.83 -7.53
N GLU A 221 7.01 18.44 -8.10
CA GLU A 221 7.05 18.88 -9.49
C GLU A 221 6.90 17.70 -10.47
N MET A 222 7.61 16.60 -10.20
CA MET A 222 7.59 15.42 -11.05
C MET A 222 6.24 14.68 -11.04
N PHE A 223 5.60 14.56 -9.87
CA PHE A 223 4.40 13.73 -9.71
C PHE A 223 3.14 14.40 -10.26
N GLY A 224 3.15 15.73 -10.44
CA GLY A 224 2.01 16.50 -10.90
C GLY A 224 0.79 16.34 -9.98
N GLU A 225 -0.39 16.14 -10.57
CA GLU A 225 -1.58 15.77 -9.80
C GLU A 225 -1.50 14.29 -9.41
N ALA A 226 -0.82 14.04 -8.30
CA ALA A 226 -0.56 12.72 -7.75
C ALA A 226 -1.85 11.92 -7.47
N VAL A 227 -1.74 10.62 -7.63
CA VAL A 227 -2.82 9.66 -7.38
C VAL A 227 -2.77 9.18 -5.93
N GLN A 228 -3.95 9.03 -5.33
CA GLN A 228 -4.16 8.50 -4.00
C GLN A 228 -5.32 7.50 -3.99
N ALA A 229 -5.04 6.29 -3.51
CA ALA A 229 -6.04 5.26 -3.24
C ALA A 229 -5.95 4.83 -1.78
N VAL A 230 -7.08 4.43 -1.20
CA VAL A 230 -7.16 3.91 0.17
C VAL A 230 -7.73 2.50 0.13
N ARG A 231 -7.06 1.56 0.80
CA ARG A 231 -7.48 0.17 0.99
C ARG A 231 -7.59 -0.14 2.46
N MET A 232 -8.78 -0.56 2.88
CA MET A 232 -9.04 -1.09 4.20
C MET A 232 -8.94 -2.62 4.13
N ASN A 233 -8.14 -3.22 5.00
CA ASN A 233 -7.98 -4.67 5.08
C ASN A 233 -8.51 -5.16 6.42
N TYR A 234 -9.41 -6.12 6.39
CA TYR A 234 -9.92 -6.82 7.57
C TYR A 234 -9.42 -8.26 7.54
N TYR A 235 -8.63 -8.62 8.55
CA TYR A 235 -8.08 -9.96 8.76
C TYR A 235 -8.80 -10.61 9.93
N PRO A 236 -9.79 -11.48 9.70
CA PRO A 236 -10.45 -12.19 10.78
C PRO A 236 -9.50 -13.16 11.51
N PRO A 237 -9.81 -13.55 12.77
CA PRO A 237 -9.09 -14.62 13.46
C PRO A 237 -9.10 -15.92 12.65
N CYS A 238 -8.02 -16.69 12.69
CA CYS A 238 -7.93 -17.98 11.99
C CYS A 238 -7.65 -19.11 12.98
N SER A 239 -8.38 -20.23 12.89
CA SER A 239 -8.13 -21.41 13.74
C SER A 239 -6.76 -22.06 13.49
N ARG A 240 -6.21 -21.92 12.27
CA ARG A 240 -4.91 -22.43 11.83
C ARG A 240 -4.09 -21.32 11.15
N PRO A 241 -3.62 -20.31 11.91
CA PRO A 241 -2.86 -19.19 11.34
C PRO A 241 -1.51 -19.63 10.76
N ASP A 242 -1.03 -20.82 11.13
CA ASP A 242 0.16 -21.47 10.59
C ASP A 242 -0.01 -21.97 9.14
N LEU A 243 -1.25 -22.13 8.66
CA LEU A 243 -1.54 -22.66 7.33
C LEU A 243 -1.87 -21.57 6.31
N VAL A 244 -2.20 -20.36 6.74
CA VAL A 244 -2.74 -19.30 5.86
C VAL A 244 -1.84 -18.08 5.84
N MET A 245 -2.05 -17.20 4.87
CA MET A 245 -1.44 -15.87 4.84
C MET A 245 -2.55 -14.83 4.90
N GLY A 246 -2.39 -13.77 5.69
CA GLY A 246 -3.33 -12.66 5.70
C GLY A 246 -3.26 -11.86 4.40
N LEU A 247 -2.05 -11.51 3.95
CA LEU A 247 -1.78 -10.89 2.65
C LEU A 247 -0.48 -11.44 2.10
N SER A 248 -0.50 -11.93 0.86
CA SER A 248 0.65 -12.57 0.21
C SER A 248 1.88 -11.64 0.13
N PRO A 249 3.11 -12.20 0.14
CA PRO A 249 4.33 -11.41 0.00
C PRO A 249 4.34 -10.56 -1.27
N HIS A 250 4.66 -9.27 -1.13
CA HIS A 250 4.75 -8.30 -2.23
C HIS A 250 5.61 -7.10 -1.88
N SER A 251 6.09 -6.36 -2.90
CA SER A 251 6.44 -4.94 -2.77
C SER A 251 5.32 -4.05 -3.31
N ASP A 252 5.24 -2.79 -2.87
CA ASP A 252 4.19 -1.87 -3.30
C ASP A 252 4.57 -1.09 -4.55
N GLY A 253 3.70 -1.06 -5.56
CA GLY A 253 3.92 -0.29 -6.80
C GLY A 253 3.94 1.23 -6.64
N SER A 254 3.42 1.75 -5.52
CA SER A 254 3.29 3.19 -5.24
C SER A 254 4.63 3.92 -5.10
N ALA A 255 4.61 5.24 -4.85
CA ALA A 255 5.81 5.95 -4.41
C ALA A 255 6.00 5.84 -2.90
N LEU A 256 4.95 6.17 -2.14
CA LEU A 256 4.89 5.97 -0.70
C LEU A 256 3.60 5.23 -0.35
N THR A 257 3.72 4.30 0.60
CA THR A 257 2.56 3.69 1.25
C THR A 257 2.53 4.11 2.72
N VAL A 258 1.34 4.46 3.20
CA VAL A 258 1.07 4.86 4.58
C VAL A 258 0.09 3.86 5.20
N LEU A 259 0.55 3.13 6.19
CA LEU A 259 -0.22 2.13 6.91
C LEU A 259 -0.59 2.64 8.30
N GLN A 260 -1.89 2.83 8.50
CA GLN A 260 -2.51 2.94 9.81
C GLN A 260 -2.90 1.55 10.32
N GLN A 261 -2.50 1.23 11.54
CA GLN A 261 -2.91 0.00 12.23
C GLN A 261 -3.89 0.36 13.33
N SER A 262 -4.99 -0.40 13.44
CA SER A 262 -6.03 -0.17 14.45
C SER A 262 -5.48 -0.18 15.89
N LYS A 263 -6.10 0.59 16.78
CA LYS A 263 -5.75 0.57 18.20
C LYS A 263 -5.94 -0.83 18.78
N ASN A 264 -4.93 -1.34 19.48
CA ASN A 264 -4.86 -2.72 19.99
C ASN A 264 -4.68 -3.80 18.90
N SER A 265 -4.37 -3.41 17.67
CA SER A 265 -3.97 -4.36 16.62
C SER A 265 -2.73 -5.13 17.06
N ARG A 266 -2.77 -6.44 16.88
CA ARG A 266 -1.59 -7.28 17.09
C ARG A 266 -0.62 -7.15 15.92
N VAL A 267 0.61 -7.55 16.21
CA VAL A 267 1.66 -7.72 15.20
C VAL A 267 1.14 -8.61 14.08
N GLY A 268 1.06 -8.05 12.88
CA GLY A 268 0.61 -8.75 11.68
C GLY A 268 1.45 -8.42 10.45
N LEU A 269 1.96 -7.19 10.34
CA LEU A 269 2.91 -6.84 9.29
C LEU A 269 4.27 -7.49 9.56
N GLN A 270 4.82 -8.14 8.53
CA GLN A 270 6.19 -8.63 8.51
C GLN A 270 6.89 -8.10 7.26
N ILE A 271 8.15 -7.68 7.42
CA ILE A 271 9.01 -7.20 6.32
C ILE A 271 10.15 -8.18 6.10
N LEU A 272 10.58 -8.34 4.86
CA LEU A 272 11.71 -9.19 4.53
C LEU A 272 13.00 -8.38 4.66
N LYS A 273 13.82 -8.70 5.66
CA LYS A 273 15.14 -8.10 5.89
C LYS A 273 16.18 -9.21 6.00
N ASP A 274 17.22 -9.16 5.17
CA ASP A 274 18.31 -10.15 5.15
C ASP A 274 17.78 -11.60 5.08
N ASN A 275 16.85 -11.84 4.16
CA ASN A 275 16.13 -13.10 3.94
C ASN A 275 15.34 -13.62 5.15
N THR A 276 15.08 -12.76 6.14
CA THR A 276 14.34 -13.07 7.36
C THR A 276 13.09 -12.20 7.47
N TRP A 277 11.97 -12.81 7.81
CA TRP A 277 10.72 -12.09 8.06
C TRP A 277 10.75 -11.44 9.45
N VAL A 278 10.88 -10.11 9.47
CA VAL A 278 10.94 -9.29 10.69
C VAL A 278 9.56 -8.71 11.00
N PRO A 279 9.00 -8.92 12.21
CA PRO A 279 7.72 -8.34 12.61
C PRO A 279 7.83 -6.84 12.88
N VAL A 280 6.83 -6.07 12.42
CA VAL A 280 6.71 -4.65 12.75
C VAL A 280 5.81 -4.48 13.98
N LEU A 281 6.40 -4.00 15.08
CA LEU A 281 5.68 -3.69 16.31
C LEU A 281 5.03 -2.29 16.19
N PRO A 282 3.69 -2.17 16.19
CA PRO A 282 3.04 -0.87 16.09
C PRO A 282 3.34 -0.01 17.32
N LEU A 283 3.78 1.22 17.09
CA LEU A 283 3.87 2.24 18.14
C LEU A 283 2.52 2.98 18.27
N PRO A 284 2.11 3.37 19.50
CA PRO A 284 0.91 4.17 19.70
C PRO A 284 0.95 5.46 18.88
N ASN A 285 -0.13 5.74 18.15
CA ASN A 285 -0.29 6.93 17.30
C ASN A 285 0.79 7.09 16.22
N ALA A 286 1.54 6.04 15.88
CA ALA A 286 2.48 6.08 14.77
C ALA A 286 1.83 5.56 13.49
N LEU A 287 2.33 6.06 12.35
CA LEU A 287 2.01 5.53 11.03
C LEU A 287 3.24 4.79 10.49
N VAL A 288 3.04 3.61 9.89
CA VAL A 288 4.13 2.92 9.21
C VAL A 288 4.18 3.45 7.78
N ILE A 289 5.37 3.83 7.33
CA ILE A 289 5.64 4.30 5.97
C ILE A 289 6.53 3.28 5.29
N ASN A 290 6.27 3.00 4.02
CA ASN A 290 7.24 2.31 3.17
C ASN A 290 7.45 2.99 1.83
N ILE A 291 8.68 2.85 1.35
CA ILE A 291 9.11 3.20 0.01
C ILE A 291 8.53 2.14 -0.94
N GLY A 292 7.92 2.59 -2.02
CA GLY A 292 7.43 1.70 -3.07
C GLY A 292 8.34 1.68 -4.30
N ASP A 293 8.02 0.78 -5.21
CA ASP A 293 8.76 0.48 -6.44
C ASP A 293 9.05 1.74 -7.27
N THR A 294 8.12 2.71 -7.27
CA THR A 294 8.31 3.97 -7.99
C THR A 294 9.52 4.76 -7.48
N ILE A 295 9.67 4.90 -6.15
CA ILE A 295 10.83 5.61 -5.57
C ILE A 295 12.11 4.78 -5.73
N GLU A 296 12.02 3.45 -5.64
CA GLU A 296 13.18 2.58 -5.92
C GLU A 296 13.70 2.81 -7.35
N VAL A 297 12.83 2.88 -8.35
CA VAL A 297 13.21 3.17 -9.74
C VAL A 297 13.80 4.57 -9.87
N LEU A 298 13.10 5.60 -9.38
CA LEU A 298 13.54 6.99 -9.49
C LEU A 298 14.91 7.23 -8.83
N THR A 299 15.21 6.49 -7.76
CA THR A 299 16.49 6.58 -7.04
C THR A 299 17.57 5.61 -7.54
N ASN A 300 17.34 4.97 -8.69
CA ASN A 300 18.21 3.94 -9.26
C ASN A 300 18.58 2.82 -8.25
N GLY A 301 17.63 2.49 -7.38
CA GLY A 301 17.77 1.47 -6.36
C GLY A 301 18.49 1.91 -5.10
N LYS A 302 18.78 3.20 -4.90
CA LYS A 302 19.36 3.70 -3.64
C LYS A 302 18.38 3.49 -2.48
N TYR A 303 17.13 3.95 -2.62
CA TYR A 303 16.08 3.67 -1.64
C TYR A 303 15.29 2.42 -2.02
N LYS A 304 14.95 1.60 -1.03
CA LYS A 304 14.48 0.23 -1.26
C LYS A 304 12.98 0.11 -1.08
N SER A 305 12.30 -0.36 -2.11
CA SER A 305 11.01 -1.01 -2.00
C SER A 305 11.21 -2.44 -1.51
N VAL A 306 10.66 -2.75 -0.33
CA VAL A 306 10.96 -4.02 0.36
C VAL A 306 9.74 -4.94 0.34
N GLU A 307 10.02 -6.23 0.13
CA GLU A 307 9.00 -7.26 0.19
C GLU A 307 8.45 -7.37 1.61
N HIS A 308 7.13 -7.36 1.72
CA HIS A 308 6.42 -7.43 2.99
C HIS A 308 5.17 -8.30 2.84
N ARG A 309 4.64 -8.78 3.97
CA ARG A 309 3.44 -9.63 4.03
C ARG A 309 2.62 -9.34 5.28
N ALA A 310 1.38 -9.80 5.31
CA ALA A 310 0.57 -9.80 6.53
C ALA A 310 0.27 -11.22 6.99
N VAL A 311 0.54 -11.51 8.26
CA VAL A 311 0.15 -12.75 8.92
C VAL A 311 -1.12 -12.53 9.75
N THR A 312 -1.89 -13.60 9.96
CA THR A 312 -3.07 -13.60 10.84
C THR A 312 -2.73 -14.26 12.19
N ASN A 313 -3.69 -14.25 13.12
CA ASN A 313 -3.57 -14.87 14.43
C ASN A 313 -4.86 -15.58 14.81
N ARG A 314 -4.82 -16.37 15.89
CA ARG A 314 -5.95 -17.21 16.31
C ARG A 314 -7.03 -16.49 17.12
N GLU A 315 -6.69 -15.35 17.71
CA GLU A 315 -7.42 -14.82 18.85
C GLU A 315 -8.20 -13.54 18.54
N ARG A 316 -7.69 -12.66 17.66
CA ARG A 316 -8.29 -11.36 17.38
C ARG A 316 -8.21 -10.99 15.91
N GLU A 317 -9.22 -10.29 15.44
CA GLU A 317 -9.21 -9.62 14.16
C GLU A 317 -8.14 -8.53 14.10
N ARG A 318 -7.72 -8.19 12.89
CA ARG A 318 -6.84 -7.06 12.62
C ARG A 318 -7.46 -6.21 11.52
N LEU A 319 -7.54 -4.91 11.75
CA LEU A 319 -7.98 -3.92 10.77
C LEU A 319 -6.81 -2.98 10.45
N THR A 320 -6.60 -2.70 9.18
CA THR A 320 -5.63 -1.70 8.71
C THR A 320 -6.23 -0.82 7.64
N ILE A 321 -5.82 0.45 7.62
CA ILE A 321 -6.14 1.40 6.57
C ILE A 321 -4.81 1.75 5.89
N VAL A 322 -4.72 1.44 4.60
CA VAL A 322 -3.51 1.60 3.79
C VAL A 322 -3.78 2.67 2.74
N THR A 323 -2.96 3.70 2.70
CA THR A 323 -3.02 4.74 1.67
C THR A 323 -1.84 4.58 0.74
N PHE A 324 -2.11 4.42 -0.56
CA PHE A 324 -1.10 4.40 -1.61
C PHE A 324 -1.03 5.79 -2.23
N TYR A 325 0.17 6.38 -2.26
CA TYR A 325 0.44 7.67 -2.87
C TYR A 325 1.43 7.50 -4.02
N ALA A 326 1.05 7.91 -5.22
CA ALA A 326 1.80 7.66 -6.44
C ALA A 326 1.75 8.86 -7.39
N PRO A 327 2.66 8.94 -8.37
CA PRO A 327 2.61 9.95 -9.42
C PRO A 327 1.29 9.92 -10.21
N ASN A 328 1.01 10.98 -10.96
CA ASN A 328 -0.01 10.93 -11.99
C ASN A 328 0.27 9.79 -12.99
N TYR A 329 -0.76 9.16 -13.54
CA TYR A 329 -0.60 8.04 -14.49
C TYR A 329 0.13 8.44 -15.77
N GLU A 330 0.07 9.70 -16.20
CA GLU A 330 0.76 10.17 -17.41
C GLU A 330 2.26 10.44 -17.21
N VAL A 331 2.76 10.37 -15.98
CA VAL A 331 4.16 10.67 -15.66
C VAL A 331 5.06 9.56 -16.19
N LYS A 332 6.11 9.97 -16.92
CA LYS A 332 7.22 9.12 -17.29
C LYS A 332 8.14 8.91 -16.08
N ILE A 333 8.37 7.65 -15.71
CA ILE A 333 9.25 7.24 -14.63
C ILE A 333 10.56 6.72 -15.24
N GLU A 334 11.68 7.22 -14.73
CA GLU A 334 13.02 6.77 -15.07
C GLU A 334 14.01 7.13 -13.94
N PRO A 335 15.12 6.41 -13.78
CA PRO A 335 16.17 6.80 -12.84
C PRO A 335 16.58 8.27 -13.01
N MET A 336 16.61 9.02 -11.92
CA MET A 336 17.06 10.42 -11.95
C MET A 336 18.56 10.46 -12.26
N GLY A 337 18.95 11.24 -13.26
CA GLY A 337 20.34 11.29 -13.73
C GLY A 337 21.33 11.69 -12.64
N GLU A 338 20.90 12.50 -11.66
CA GLU A 338 21.71 12.87 -10.50
C GLU A 338 22.08 11.68 -9.59
N LEU A 339 21.40 10.54 -9.74
CA LEU A 339 21.59 9.33 -8.93
C LEU A 339 22.10 8.13 -9.75
N VAL A 340 22.46 8.36 -11.02
CA VAL A 340 23.06 7.37 -11.92
C VAL A 340 24.53 7.75 -12.13
N ASP A 341 25.40 6.76 -11.99
CA ASP A 341 26.84 6.92 -12.20
C ASP A 341 27.38 5.68 -12.91
N ASP A 342 27.96 5.84 -14.10
CA ASP A 342 28.32 4.70 -14.96
C ASP A 342 29.38 3.77 -14.34
N GLU A 343 30.21 4.28 -13.41
CA GLU A 343 31.28 3.51 -12.76
C GLU A 343 30.81 2.81 -11.48
N THR A 344 30.03 3.49 -10.65
CA THR A 344 29.72 3.06 -9.28
C THR A 344 28.24 2.71 -9.07
N ASN A 345 27.33 3.26 -9.86
CA ASN A 345 25.89 2.99 -9.78
C ASN A 345 25.21 3.09 -11.15
N PRO A 346 25.53 2.18 -12.10
CA PRO A 346 25.01 2.25 -13.47
C PRO A 346 23.49 2.15 -13.48
N CYS A 347 22.87 2.61 -14.56
CA CYS A 347 21.41 2.60 -14.71
C CYS A 347 20.85 1.16 -14.61
N LYS A 348 19.97 0.90 -13.63
CA LYS A 348 19.39 -0.44 -13.35
C LYS A 348 17.98 -0.62 -13.90
N TYR A 349 17.32 0.49 -14.24
CA TYR A 349 15.91 0.49 -14.61
C TYR A 349 15.69 1.23 -15.92
N ARG A 350 14.80 0.69 -16.76
CA ARG A 350 14.35 1.33 -17.99
C ARG A 350 13.31 2.40 -17.67
N SER A 351 13.10 3.30 -18.62
CA SER A 351 11.98 4.23 -18.54
C SER A 351 10.64 3.58 -18.91
N TYR A 352 9.57 4.01 -18.26
CA TYR A 352 8.19 3.61 -18.56
C TYR A 352 7.17 4.70 -18.16
N ASN A 353 5.93 4.59 -18.64
CA ASN A 353 4.81 5.42 -18.18
C ASN A 353 4.18 4.83 -16.90
N HIS A 354 3.90 5.67 -15.91
CA HIS A 354 3.38 5.22 -14.61
C HIS A 354 2.02 4.49 -14.71
N GLY A 355 1.16 4.89 -15.63
CA GLY A 355 -0.11 4.22 -15.93
C GLY A 355 0.08 2.79 -16.44
N ASP A 356 1.06 2.56 -17.33
CA ASP A 356 1.39 1.22 -17.83
C ASP A 356 1.88 0.30 -16.71
N TYR A 357 2.77 0.80 -15.85
CA TYR A 357 3.24 0.04 -14.69
C TYR A 357 2.13 -0.20 -13.66
N SER A 358 1.27 0.80 -13.41
CA SER A 358 0.10 0.65 -12.54
C SER A 358 -0.84 -0.44 -13.05
N TYR A 359 -1.12 -0.44 -14.37
CA TYR A 359 -1.91 -1.49 -15.01
C TYR A 359 -1.24 -2.85 -14.91
N HIS A 360 0.06 -2.93 -15.20
CA HIS A 360 0.85 -4.16 -15.04
C HIS A 360 0.75 -4.70 -13.60
N TYR A 361 0.93 -3.83 -12.60
CA TYR A 361 0.89 -4.21 -11.19
C TYR A 361 -0.47 -4.78 -10.78
N VAL A 362 -1.58 -4.11 -11.14
CA VAL A 362 -2.93 -4.55 -10.73
C VAL A 362 -3.49 -5.72 -11.53
N SER A 363 -2.87 -6.05 -12.69
CA SER A 363 -3.25 -7.17 -13.55
C SER A 363 -2.44 -8.45 -13.30
N ASN A 364 -1.57 -8.45 -12.29
CA ASN A 364 -0.74 -9.59 -11.93
C ASN A 364 -0.94 -9.99 -10.47
N LYS A 365 -0.74 -11.28 -10.18
CA LYS A 365 -0.79 -11.79 -8.81
C LYS A 365 0.33 -11.18 -7.96
N LEU A 366 0.08 -10.99 -6.68
CA LEU A 366 1.14 -10.64 -5.72
C LEU A 366 2.15 -11.78 -5.65
N GLN A 367 3.40 -11.48 -6.00
CA GLN A 367 4.49 -12.46 -5.96
C GLN A 367 5.82 -11.78 -5.67
N GLY A 368 6.04 -11.44 -4.40
CA GLY A 368 7.24 -10.77 -3.95
C GLY A 368 7.50 -9.49 -4.74
N LYS A 369 8.74 -9.29 -5.19
CA LYS A 369 9.14 -8.14 -6.03
C LYS A 369 8.97 -8.33 -7.54
N LYS A 370 8.29 -9.38 -8.01
CA LYS A 370 8.23 -9.69 -9.45
C LYS A 370 7.62 -8.59 -10.31
N SER A 371 6.67 -7.80 -9.79
CA SER A 371 6.10 -6.68 -10.53
C SER A 371 7.17 -5.67 -10.95
N LEU A 372 8.21 -5.46 -10.13
CA LEU A 372 9.32 -4.55 -10.43
C LEU A 372 10.20 -5.04 -11.60
N ASP A 373 10.16 -6.33 -11.95
CA ASP A 373 10.89 -6.85 -13.11
C ASP A 373 10.42 -6.17 -14.41
N PHE A 374 9.20 -5.62 -14.43
CA PHE A 374 8.73 -4.74 -15.51
C PHE A 374 9.68 -3.57 -15.76
N ALA A 375 10.28 -2.99 -14.71
CA ALA A 375 11.13 -1.82 -14.81
C ALA A 375 12.61 -2.14 -14.95
N LYS A 376 13.06 -3.36 -14.62
CA LYS A 376 14.50 -3.69 -14.62
C LYS A 376 15.06 -3.77 -16.04
N ILE A 377 16.30 -3.33 -16.19
CA ILE A 377 17.10 -3.66 -17.37
C ILE A 377 17.62 -5.08 -17.17
N LEU A 378 17.28 -5.97 -18.09
CA LEU A 378 17.86 -7.31 -18.14
C LEU A 378 19.24 -7.18 -18.77
N ASN A 379 20.28 -7.49 -18.00
CA ASN A 379 21.64 -7.63 -18.52
C ASN A 379 21.85 -8.99 -19.16
#